data_AF-A0A965RA35-F1
#
_entry.id   AF-A0A965RA35-F1
#
_cell.length_a   1.000
_cell.length_b   1.000
_cell.length_c   1.000
_cell.angle_alpha   90.00
_cell.angle_beta   90.00
_cell.angle_gamma   90.00
#
_symmetry.space_group_name_H-M   'P 1'
#
loop_
_entity.id
_entity.type
_entity.pdbx_description
1 polymer ?
#
loop_
_entity_poly.entity_id
_entity_poly.type
_entity_poly.pdbx_seq_one_letter_code
_entity_poly.pdbx_strand_id
1 'polypeptide(L)'
;MFINIPDVNQYFKYFDGQLGLKQKLHLLWMKWRKQNKRLTGLAFGVVPKYQSLGVDSFLIYSSALLLYKIKSYHQYEMGWAADWNPKMVNIYKSLGAQPSRQMVTYRYIFNENQHPFERHPEMDYSAK
;
A
#
# COMPACT_ATOMS: atom_id res chain seq x y z
N MET A 1 -0.34 8.63 -10.70
CA MET A 1 -1.46 7.71 -10.43
C MET A 1 -1.43 7.29 -8.98
N PHE A 2 -2.57 7.33 -8.30
CA PHE A 2 -2.71 6.92 -6.90
C PHE A 2 -3.98 6.10 -6.72
N ILE A 3 -3.86 4.78 -6.57
CA ILE A 3 -4.96 3.82 -6.52
C ILE A 3 -5.08 3.30 -5.10
N ASN A 4 -6.28 3.44 -4.53
CA ASN A 4 -6.60 3.00 -3.19
C ASN A 4 -7.86 2.14 -3.21
N ILE A 5 -7.85 1.06 -2.43
CA ILE A 5 -9.01 0.16 -2.29
C ILE A 5 -9.37 -0.01 -0.81
N PRO A 6 -10.67 -0.21 -0.48
CA PRO A 6 -11.05 -0.62 0.87
C PRO A 6 -10.39 -1.95 1.22
N ASP A 7 -9.90 -2.09 2.45
CA ASP A 7 -9.24 -3.32 2.87
C ASP A 7 -10.24 -4.48 2.95
N VAL A 8 -10.13 -5.43 2.01
CA VAL A 8 -11.05 -6.55 1.90
C VAL A 8 -10.94 -7.52 3.08
N ASN A 9 -9.79 -7.55 3.77
CA ASN A 9 -9.60 -8.43 4.93
C ASN A 9 -10.52 -8.06 6.10
N GLN A 10 -11.00 -6.81 6.19
CA GLN A 10 -12.01 -6.42 7.18
C GLN A 10 -13.32 -7.18 7.02
N TYR A 11 -13.64 -7.63 5.80
CA TYR A 11 -14.84 -8.42 5.54
C TYR A 11 -14.58 -9.91 5.72
N PHE A 12 -13.48 -10.42 5.16
CA PHE A 12 -13.21 -11.86 5.12
C PHE A 12 -12.87 -12.48 6.48
N LYS A 13 -12.47 -11.67 7.46
CA LYS A 13 -12.24 -12.16 8.84
C LYS A 13 -13.47 -12.79 9.51
N TYR A 14 -14.69 -12.55 9.01
CA TYR A 14 -15.93 -13.13 9.53
C TYR A 14 -16.35 -14.41 8.80
N PHE A 15 -15.59 -14.85 7.80
CA PHE A 15 -15.99 -15.91 6.88
C PHE A 15 -15.30 -17.24 7.16
N ASP A 16 -14.29 -17.28 8.03
CA ASP A 16 -13.54 -18.48 8.43
C ASP A 16 -13.12 -19.36 7.23
N GLY A 17 -12.69 -18.72 6.14
CA GLY A 17 -12.27 -19.39 4.90
C GLY A 17 -13.39 -19.85 3.96
N GLN A 18 -14.66 -19.60 4.29
CA GLN A 18 -15.81 -20.00 3.47
C GLN A 18 -16.31 -18.85 2.57
N LEU A 19 -16.69 -19.16 1.32
CA LEU A 19 -17.23 -18.17 0.37
C LEU A 19 -18.56 -18.63 -0.26
N GLY A 20 -19.45 -19.16 0.57
CA GLY A 20 -20.78 -19.59 0.17
C GLY A 20 -21.78 -18.44 -0.05
N LEU A 21 -23.03 -18.80 -0.36
CA LEU A 21 -24.12 -17.84 -0.57
C LEU A 21 -24.41 -16.98 0.68
N LYS A 22 -24.37 -17.60 1.87
CA LYS A 22 -24.58 -16.89 3.15
C LYS A 22 -23.51 -15.84 3.38
N GLN A 23 -22.24 -16.16 3.12
CA GLN A 23 -21.11 -15.22 3.26
C GLN A 23 -21.19 -14.10 2.22
N LYS A 24 -21.63 -14.38 0.99
CA LYS A 24 -21.86 -13.35 -0.03
C LYS A 24 -22.97 -12.37 0.38
N LEU A 25 -24.08 -12.85 0.95
CA LEU A 25 -25.14 -11.99 1.49
C LEU A 25 -24.62 -11.16 2.68
N HIS A 26 -23.86 -11.78 3.58
CA HIS A 26 -23.20 -11.09 4.70
C HIS A 26 -22.26 -9.98 4.17
N LEU A 27 -21.46 -10.26 3.14
CA LEU A 27 -20.58 -9.28 2.49
C LEU A 27 -21.36 -8.08 1.94
N LEU A 28 -22.44 -8.33 1.21
CA LEU A 28 -23.29 -7.28 0.64
C LEU A 28 -23.87 -6.39 1.74
N TRP A 29 -24.32 -6.99 2.84
CA TRP A 29 -24.83 -6.25 3.99
C TRP A 29 -23.76 -5.41 4.70
N MET A 30 -22.55 -5.95 4.93
CA MET A 30 -21.44 -5.17 5.49
C MET A 30 -21.00 -4.02 4.59
N LYS A 31 -21.01 -4.24 3.27
CA LYS A 31 -20.72 -3.22 2.26
C LYS A 31 -21.76 -2.10 2.31
N TRP A 32 -23.04 -2.45 2.38
CA TRP A 32 -24.14 -1.48 2.49
C TRP A 32 -24.04 -0.63 3.76
N ARG A 33 -23.68 -1.25 4.90
CA ARG A 33 -23.46 -0.55 6.17
C ARG A 33 -22.11 0.18 6.28
N LYS A 34 -21.29 0.19 5.24
CA LYS A 34 -19.97 0.85 5.18
C LYS A 34 -19.08 0.51 6.40
N GLN A 35 -19.07 -0.76 6.81
CA GLN A 35 -18.32 -1.18 8.01
C GLN A 35 -16.79 -1.13 7.86
N ASN A 36 -16.29 -0.98 6.64
CA ASN A 36 -14.86 -0.94 6.40
C ASN A 36 -14.27 0.42 6.75
N LYS A 37 -13.43 0.42 7.77
CA LYS A 37 -12.77 1.60 8.33
C LYS A 37 -11.31 1.75 7.88
N ARG A 38 -10.79 0.83 7.06
CA ARG A 38 -9.38 0.80 6.63
C ARG A 38 -9.27 0.87 5.11
N LEU A 39 -8.41 1.76 4.65
CA LEU A 39 -8.09 1.93 3.23
C LEU A 39 -6.65 1.46 2.99
N THR A 40 -6.41 0.77 1.87
CA THR A 40 -5.08 0.29 1.47
C THR A 40 -4.68 0.90 0.14
N GLY A 41 -3.47 1.48 0.10
CA GLY A 41 -2.85 1.97 -1.13
C GLY A 41 -2.28 0.82 -1.95
N LEU A 42 -2.82 0.62 -3.15
CA LEU A 42 -2.41 -0.45 -4.06
C LEU A 42 -1.24 -0.02 -4.95
N ALA A 43 -1.37 1.16 -5.56
CA ALA A 43 -0.39 1.65 -6.51
C ALA A 43 -0.21 3.16 -6.36
N PHE A 44 1.05 3.57 -6.32
CA PHE A 44 1.43 4.97 -6.32
C PHE A 44 2.58 5.17 -7.30
N GLY A 45 2.48 6.17 -8.16
CA GLY A 45 3.54 6.47 -9.11
C GLY A 45 3.35 7.82 -9.79
N VAL A 46 4.47 8.49 -10.03
CA VAL A 46 4.56 9.72 -10.82
C VAL A 46 5.55 9.43 -11.94
N VAL A 47 5.22 9.86 -13.15
CA VAL A 47 6.12 9.73 -14.32
C VAL A 47 7.45 10.43 -13.98
N PRO A 48 8.62 9.84 -14.28
CA PRO A 48 9.93 10.39 -13.89
C PRO A 48 10.11 11.88 -14.14
N LYS A 49 9.62 12.36 -15.30
CA LYS A 49 9.62 13.79 -15.69
C LYS A 49 9.01 14.74 -14.64
N TYR A 50 8.07 14.28 -13.82
CA TYR A 50 7.36 15.08 -12.83
C TYR A 50 7.72 14.73 -11.38
N GLN A 51 8.73 13.90 -11.17
CA GLN A 51 9.23 13.59 -9.82
C GLN A 51 10.01 14.79 -9.26
N SER A 52 10.06 14.90 -7.93
CA SER A 52 10.73 16.01 -7.21
C SER A 52 10.12 17.41 -7.41
N LEU A 53 9.00 17.51 -8.14
CA LEU A 53 8.22 18.75 -8.30
C LEU A 53 7.09 18.91 -7.27
N GLY A 54 6.98 17.99 -6.30
CA GLY A 54 5.92 17.98 -5.28
C GLY A 54 4.56 17.44 -5.74
N VAL A 55 4.47 16.92 -6.97
CA VAL A 55 3.24 16.34 -7.54
C VAL A 55 2.76 15.12 -6.74
N ASP A 56 3.71 14.33 -6.25
CA ASP A 56 3.50 13.19 -5.35
C ASP A 56 2.81 13.61 -4.05
N SER A 57 3.34 14.64 -3.40
CA SER A 57 2.81 15.19 -2.15
C SER A 57 1.43 15.80 -2.35
N PHE A 58 1.24 16.53 -3.46
CA PHE A 58 -0.06 17.10 -3.83
C PHE A 58 -1.12 16.01 -4.02
N LEU A 59 -0.81 14.95 -4.77
CA LEU A 59 -1.75 13.83 -5.00
C LEU A 59 -2.19 13.17 -3.69
N ILE A 60 -1.26 12.96 -2.76
CA ILE A 60 -1.55 12.36 -1.46
C ILE A 60 -2.43 13.29 -0.63
N TYR A 61 -2.07 14.58 -0.55
CA TYR A 61 -2.82 15.58 0.22
C TYR A 61 -4.24 15.80 -0.31
N SER A 62 -4.40 15.97 -1.62
CA SER A 62 -5.72 16.11 -2.25
C SER A 62 -6.61 14.89 -1.98
N SER A 63 -6.02 13.70 -2.00
CA SER A 63 -6.74 12.46 -1.67
C SER A 63 -7.13 12.40 -0.20
N ALA A 64 -6.25 12.83 0.71
CA ALA A 64 -6.55 12.91 2.14
C ALA A 64 -7.74 13.84 2.43
N LEU A 65 -7.83 15.00 1.78
CA LEU A 65 -8.96 15.91 1.90
C LEU A 65 -10.29 15.27 1.45
N LEU A 66 -10.27 14.47 0.38
CA LEU A 66 -11.45 13.76 -0.10
C LEU A 66 -11.86 12.64 0.87
N LEU A 67 -10.89 11.88 1.39
CA LEU A 67 -11.14 10.85 2.39
C LEU A 67 -11.72 11.42 3.69
N TYR A 68 -11.24 12.60 4.11
CA TYR A 68 -11.76 13.31 5.28
C TYR A 68 -13.24 13.67 5.14
N LYS A 69 -13.70 14.02 3.92
CA LYS A 69 -15.12 14.27 3.63
C LYS A 69 -15.98 13.00 3.67
N ILE A 70 -15.43 11.86 3.23
CA ILE A 70 -16.15 10.58 3.21
C ILE A 70 -16.41 10.04 4.64
N LYS A 71 -15.56 10.41 5.61
CA LYS A 71 -15.67 10.06 7.05
C LYS A 71 -15.84 8.56 7.35
N SER A 72 -15.54 7.68 6.40
CA SER A 72 -15.72 6.23 6.54
C SER A 72 -14.42 5.51 6.91
N TYR A 73 -13.26 6.12 6.62
CA TYR A 73 -11.94 5.53 6.85
C TYR A 73 -11.22 6.25 7.98
N HIS A 74 -10.71 5.49 8.94
CA HIS A 74 -9.90 6.00 10.07
C HIS A 74 -8.44 5.58 9.96
N GLN A 75 -8.15 4.53 9.18
CA GLN A 75 -6.82 3.99 9.00
C GLN A 75 -6.50 3.92 7.51
N TYR A 76 -5.26 4.25 7.19
CA TYR A 76 -4.73 4.18 5.84
C TYR A 76 -3.39 3.46 5.85
N GLU A 77 -3.31 2.34 5.14
CA GLU A 77 -2.09 1.55 5.00
C GLU A 77 -1.49 1.75 3.61
N MET A 78 -0.25 2.24 3.56
CA MET A 78 0.58 2.25 2.36
C MET A 78 1.62 1.15 2.49
N GLY A 79 1.69 0.27 1.50
CA GLY A 79 2.62 -0.85 1.47
C GLY A 79 3.55 -0.79 0.27
N TRP A 80 4.33 -1.86 0.10
CA TRP A 80 5.12 -2.14 -1.09
C TRP A 80 6.28 -1.19 -1.40
N ALA A 81 6.65 -0.31 -0.46
CA ALA A 81 7.97 0.33 -0.46
C ALA A 81 8.88 -0.40 0.53
N ALA A 82 9.97 -0.98 0.03
CA ALA A 82 10.99 -1.55 0.89
C ALA A 82 12.21 -0.62 1.00
N ASP A 83 13.23 -1.12 1.67
CA ASP A 83 14.53 -0.48 1.84
C ASP A 83 15.19 0.00 0.54
N TRP A 84 14.98 -0.71 -0.59
CA TRP A 84 15.46 -0.31 -1.91
C TRP A 84 14.80 0.98 -2.45
N ASN A 85 13.74 1.48 -1.82
CA ASN A 85 13.09 2.74 -2.19
C ASN A 85 13.09 3.75 -1.02
N PRO A 86 14.25 4.34 -0.70
CA PRO A 86 14.35 5.27 0.43
C PRO A 86 13.47 6.52 0.26
N LYS A 87 13.22 6.96 -0.98
CA LYS A 87 12.39 8.15 -1.25
C LYS A 87 10.94 7.94 -0.84
N MET A 88 10.32 6.82 -1.23
CA MET A 88 8.95 6.52 -0.83
C MET A 88 8.83 6.30 0.68
N VAL A 89 9.81 5.64 1.30
CA VAL A 89 9.85 5.45 2.76
C VAL A 89 9.91 6.81 3.49
N ASN A 90 10.69 7.77 2.99
CA ASN A 90 10.75 9.10 3.56
C ASN A 90 9.45 9.89 3.38
N ILE A 91 8.75 9.75 2.26
CA ILE A 91 7.42 10.34 2.05
C ILE A 91 6.43 9.79 3.09
N TYR A 92 6.45 8.49 3.38
CA TYR A 92 5.57 7.92 4.40
C TYR A 92 5.88 8.46 5.79
N LYS A 93 7.16 8.58 6.14
CA LYS A 93 7.59 9.15 7.43
C LYS A 93 7.20 10.63 7.55
N SER A 94 7.37 11.44 6.49
CA SER A 94 7.02 12.86 6.52
C SER A 94 5.51 13.10 6.66
N LEU A 95 4.69 12.16 6.19
CA LEU A 95 3.24 12.14 6.40
C LEU A 95 2.82 11.64 7.79
N GLY A 96 3.78 11.30 8.66
CA GLY A 96 3.51 10.79 10.01
C GLY A 96 3.12 9.31 10.08
N ALA A 97 3.31 8.55 8.99
CA ALA A 97 3.01 7.12 8.99
C ALA A 97 3.94 6.35 9.93
N GLN A 98 3.39 5.35 10.62
CA GLN A 98 4.12 4.44 11.48
C GLN A 98 4.24 3.06 10.81
N PRO A 99 5.36 2.33 11.00
CA PRO A 99 5.50 0.99 10.46
C PRO A 99 4.48 0.04 11.09
N SER A 100 3.56 -0.50 10.28
CA SER A 100 2.52 -1.44 10.73
C SER A 100 3.00 -2.89 10.64
N ARG A 101 3.64 -3.27 9.52
CA ARG A 101 4.13 -4.63 9.26
C ARG A 101 5.43 -4.56 8.47
N GLN A 102 6.38 -5.44 8.80
CA GLN A 102 7.60 -5.65 8.04
C GLN A 102 7.52 -7.03 7.37
N MET A 103 7.56 -7.04 6.05
CA MET A 103 7.59 -8.28 5.26
C MET A 103 9.04 -8.56 4.87
N VAL A 104 9.52 -9.77 5.13
CA VAL A 104 10.89 -10.19 4.84
C VAL A 104 10.84 -11.32 3.83
N THR A 105 11.60 -11.16 2.74
CA THR A 105 11.75 -12.19 1.71
C THR A 105 13.10 -12.87 1.89
N TYR A 106 13.08 -14.15 2.23
CA TYR A 106 14.29 -14.98 2.30
C TYR A 106 14.61 -15.53 0.91
N ARG A 107 15.90 -15.52 0.54
CA ARG A 107 16.41 -16.09 -0.70
C ARG A 107 17.53 -17.06 -0.34
N TYR A 108 17.45 -18.29 -0.86
CA TYR A 108 18.52 -19.28 -0.79
C TYR A 108 19.13 -19.47 -2.16
N ILE A 109 20.46 -19.50 -2.23
CA ILE A 109 21.22 -19.66 -3.47
C ILE A 109 21.86 -21.05 -3.46
N PHE A 110 21.46 -21.93 -4.37
CA PHE A 110 21.94 -23.32 -4.40
C PHE A 110 23.41 -23.46 -4.84
N ASN A 111 23.93 -22.52 -5.62
CA ASN A 111 25.33 -22.53 -6.09
C ASN A 111 25.94 -21.12 -5.94
N GLU A 112 26.47 -20.83 -4.77
CA GLU A 112 27.05 -19.52 -4.42
C GLU A 112 28.28 -19.17 -5.25
N ASN A 113 29.04 -20.17 -5.71
CA ASN A 113 30.25 -19.96 -6.54
C ASN A 113 29.92 -19.40 -7.93
N GLN A 114 28.76 -19.79 -8.49
CA GLN A 114 28.31 -19.36 -9.80
C GLN A 114 27.42 -18.11 -9.74
N HIS A 115 26.66 -17.94 -8.65
CA HIS A 115 25.69 -16.87 -8.48
C HIS A 115 25.89 -16.21 -7.11
N PRO A 116 26.83 -15.26 -6.96
CA PRO A 116 26.99 -14.55 -5.71
C PRO A 116 25.71 -13.79 -5.33
N PHE A 117 25.49 -13.61 -4.03
CA PHE A 117 24.35 -12.84 -3.56
C PHE A 117 24.52 -11.36 -3.94
N GLU A 118 23.51 -10.82 -4.64
CA GLU A 118 23.37 -9.40 -4.91
C GLU A 118 22.04 -8.90 -4.34
N ARG A 119 22.11 -7.86 -3.49
CA ARG A 119 20.93 -7.16 -3.00
C ARG A 119 20.28 -6.42 -4.16
N HIS A 120 18.95 -6.27 -4.11
CA HIS A 120 18.26 -5.41 -5.07
C HIS A 120 18.86 -4.00 -5.02
N PRO A 121 19.20 -3.38 -6.17
CA PRO A 121 19.78 -2.05 -6.20
C PRO A 121 18.79 -1.02 -5.63
N GLU A 122 19.32 0.02 -5.01
CA GLU A 122 18.49 1.16 -4.63
C GLU A 122 17.93 1.84 -5.87
N MET A 123 16.66 2.24 -5.82
CA MET A 123 16.04 2.99 -6.90
C MET A 123 16.65 4.39 -6.98
N ASP A 124 17.43 4.60 -8.03
CA ASP A 124 17.82 5.94 -8.44
C ASP A 124 16.73 6.55 -9.33
N TYR A 125 16.37 7.80 -9.03
CA TYR A 125 15.40 8.59 -9.80
C TYR A 125 16.05 9.81 -10.45
N SER A 126 17.38 9.88 -10.44
CA SER A 126 18.15 10.86 -11.20
C SER A 126 17.80 10.65 -12.68
N ALA A 127 17.28 11.69 -13.33
CA ALA A 127 16.94 11.64 -14.74
C ALA A 127 18.19 11.26 -15.55
N LYS A 128 18.09 10.22 -16.37
CA LYS A 128 18.94 10.11 -17.56
C LYS A 128 18.39 11.02 -18.64
#